data_AF-A0A7W1FDJ4-F1
#
_entry.id   AF-A0A7W1FDJ4-F1
#
_cell.length_a   1.000
_cell.length_b   1.000
_cell.length_c   1.000
_cell.angle_alpha   90.00
_cell.angle_beta   90.00
_cell.angle_gamma   90.00
#
_symmetry.space_group_name_H-M   'P 1'
#
loop_
_entity.id
_entity.type
_entity.pdbx_description
1 polymer ?
#
loop_
_entity_poly.entity_id
_entity_poly.type
_entity_poly.pdbx_seq_one_letter_code
_entity_poly.pdbx_strand_id
1 'polypeptide(L)'
;METEIKDEQFCPICGVEVEVILRYPNYVCRRCAGKASSTNGRLLSFYNEDFGGGFFAFYRGTGESYNSHTCFIEGVRCRADEAHFGGIVIEKM
;
A
#
# COMPACT_ATOMS: atom_id res chain seq x y z
N MET A 1 38.87 0.06 3.90
CA MET A 1 37.64 0.87 3.85
C MET A 1 36.54 -0.08 3.44
N GLU A 2 35.84 -0.65 4.41
CA GLU A 2 34.64 -1.43 4.14
C GLU A 2 33.53 -0.43 3.82
N THR A 3 33.09 -0.42 2.57
CA THR A 3 31.85 0.26 2.19
C THR A 3 30.70 -0.49 2.85
N GLU A 4 30.07 0.13 3.85
CA GLU A 4 28.75 -0.26 4.35
C GLU A 4 27.80 -0.39 3.16
N ILE A 5 27.33 -1.61 2.88
CA ILE A 5 26.18 -1.81 1.99
C ILE A 5 24.97 -1.38 2.82
N LYS A 6 24.51 -0.15 2.62
CA LYS A 6 23.17 0.23 3.05
C LYS A 6 22.20 -0.45 2.11
N ASP A 7 21.31 -1.27 2.65
CA ASP A 7 20.12 -1.65 1.93
C ASP A 7 19.38 -0.37 1.51
N GLU A 8 19.07 -0.24 0.24
CA GLU A 8 18.28 0.86 -0.31
C GLU A 8 16.95 0.29 -0.79
N GLN A 9 15.86 0.96 -0.47
CA GLN A 9 14.53 0.57 -0.92
C GLN A 9 13.84 1.74 -1.59
N PHE A 10 13.17 1.47 -2.70
CA PHE A 10 12.48 2.47 -3.50
C PHE A 10 11.03 2.08 -3.72
N CYS A 11 10.14 3.07 -3.73
CA CYS A 11 8.75 2.88 -4.08
C CYS A 11 8.65 2.34 -5.50
N PRO A 12 8.02 1.17 -5.73
CA PRO A 12 8.02 0.51 -7.03
C PRO A 12 7.07 1.14 -8.06
N ILE A 13 6.41 2.24 -7.69
CA ILE A 13 5.53 3.06 -8.54
C ILE A 13 6.24 4.32 -9.02
N CYS A 14 6.82 5.11 -8.11
CA CYS A 14 7.38 6.42 -8.44
C CYS A 14 8.89 6.55 -8.23
N GLY A 15 9.56 5.49 -7.76
CA GLY A 15 11.02 5.45 -7.59
C GLY A 15 11.57 6.33 -6.47
N VAL A 16 10.72 6.92 -5.61
CA VAL A 16 11.21 7.66 -4.44
C VAL A 16 11.83 6.70 -3.44
N GLU A 17 12.93 7.09 -2.82
CA GLU A 17 13.52 6.36 -1.69
C GLU A 17 12.50 6.28 -0.54
N VAL A 18 12.44 5.11 0.10
CA VAL A 18 11.56 4.82 1.22
C VAL A 18 12.34 4.12 2.33
N GLU A 19 11.79 4.07 3.53
CA GLU A 19 12.38 3.32 4.64
C GLU A 19 12.55 1.85 4.25
N VAL A 20 13.70 1.26 4.59
CA VAL A 20 13.94 -0.15 4.32
C VAL A 20 13.09 -0.99 5.26
N ILE A 21 12.15 -1.74 4.69
CA ILE A 21 11.32 -2.70 5.41
C ILE A 21 11.44 -4.04 4.71
N LEU A 22 12.40 -4.85 5.15
CA LEU A 22 12.72 -6.17 4.57
C LEU A 22 11.49 -7.09 4.42
N ARG A 23 10.48 -6.93 5.30
CA ARG A 23 9.23 -7.69 5.25
C ARG A 23 8.35 -7.32 4.05
N TYR A 24 8.41 -6.07 3.60
CA TYR A 24 7.58 -5.54 2.52
C TYR A 24 8.48 -4.98 1.43
N PRO A 25 9.25 -5.79 0.72
CA PRO A 25 10.23 -5.30 -0.26
C PRO A 25 9.58 -4.47 -1.40
N ASN A 26 8.28 -4.66 -1.65
CA ASN A 26 7.54 -4.00 -2.71
C ASN A 26 6.50 -2.98 -2.21
N TYR A 27 6.62 -2.48 -0.97
CA TYR A 27 5.65 -1.50 -0.49
C TYR A 27 5.73 -0.17 -1.23
N VAL A 28 4.57 0.45 -1.40
CA VAL A 28 4.46 1.75 -2.07
C VAL A 28 4.53 2.88 -1.04
N CYS A 29 5.15 3.99 -1.40
CA CYS A 29 5.21 5.16 -0.53
C CYS A 29 3.81 5.74 -0.27
N ARG A 30 3.68 6.51 0.81
CA ARG A 30 2.41 7.14 1.25
C ARG A 30 1.72 7.95 0.15
N ARG A 31 2.51 8.63 -0.71
CA ARG A 31 1.99 9.42 -1.83
C ARG A 31 1.31 8.55 -2.89
N CYS A 32 1.91 7.43 -3.24
CA CYS A 32 1.35 6.47 -4.19
C CYS A 32 0.16 5.71 -3.57
N ALA A 33 0.26 5.34 -2.29
CA ALA A 33 -0.85 4.73 -1.56
C ALA A 33 -2.12 5.60 -1.59
N GLY A 34 -1.98 6.92 -1.46
CA GLY A 34 -3.10 7.86 -1.55
C GLY A 34 -3.78 7.98 -2.92
N LYS A 35 -3.21 7.36 -3.97
CA LYS A 35 -3.78 7.30 -5.32
C LYS A 35 -4.42 5.93 -5.64
N ALA A 36 -4.46 5.02 -4.69
CA ALA A 36 -5.03 3.69 -4.89
C ALA A 36 -6.51 3.78 -5.30
N SER A 37 -6.86 3.06 -6.36
CA SER A 37 -8.20 3.02 -6.93
C SER A 37 -8.66 1.60 -7.20
N SER A 38 -9.96 1.41 -7.39
CA SER A 38 -10.50 0.17 -7.93
C SER A 38 -10.14 0.02 -9.41
N THR A 39 -10.50 -1.12 -10.01
CA THR A 39 -10.32 -1.37 -11.45
C THR A 39 -11.04 -0.37 -12.35
N ASN A 40 -12.06 0.34 -11.83
CA ASN A 40 -12.82 1.35 -12.56
C ASN A 40 -12.30 2.77 -12.30
N GLY A 41 -11.14 2.91 -11.65
CA GLY A 41 -10.53 4.22 -11.36
C GLY A 41 -11.16 4.98 -10.18
N ARG A 42 -12.10 4.38 -9.44
CA ARG A 42 -12.69 5.02 -8.25
C ARG A 42 -11.70 4.92 -7.08
N LEU A 43 -11.40 6.06 -6.45
CA LEU A 43 -10.46 6.12 -5.32
C LEU A 43 -10.93 5.27 -4.12
N LEU A 44 -9.97 4.57 -3.52
CA LEU A 44 -10.17 3.72 -2.36
C LEU A 44 -9.52 4.35 -1.11
N SER A 45 -9.98 3.91 0.05
CA SER A 45 -9.36 4.18 1.34
C SER A 45 -9.40 2.90 2.16
N PHE A 46 -8.35 2.69 2.95
CA PHE A 46 -8.11 1.44 3.68
C PHE A 46 -7.87 1.75 5.15
N TYR A 47 -8.37 0.89 6.03
CA TYR A 47 -8.17 0.99 7.47
C TYR A 47 -8.22 -0.37 8.14
N ASN A 48 -7.66 -0.44 9.35
CA ASN A 48 -7.83 -1.60 10.21
C ASN A 48 -9.21 -1.55 10.86
N GLU A 49 -9.96 -2.65 10.77
CA GLU A 49 -11.35 -2.71 11.27
C GLU A 49 -11.45 -2.39 12.76
N ASP A 50 -10.51 -2.90 13.57
CA ASP A 50 -10.47 -2.65 15.02
C ASP A 50 -9.07 -2.92 15.62
N PHE A 51 -8.93 -2.71 16.94
CA PHE A 51 -7.72 -3.04 17.72
C PHE A 51 -7.30 -4.54 17.65
N GLY A 52 -8.20 -5.43 17.24
CA GLY A 52 -7.94 -6.86 17.05
C GLY A 52 -7.37 -7.22 15.67
N GLY A 53 -7.22 -6.23 14.80
CA GLY A 53 -6.83 -6.39 13.40
C GLY A 53 -8.04 -6.47 12.46
N GLY A 54 -7.78 -6.76 11.19
CA GLY A 54 -8.79 -6.82 10.13
C GLY A 54 -8.58 -5.75 9.07
N PHE A 55 -8.88 -6.09 7.82
CA PHE A 55 -8.71 -5.20 6.68
C PHE A 55 -10.08 -4.71 6.20
N PHE A 56 -10.27 -3.40 6.15
CA PHE A 56 -11.44 -2.80 5.53
C PHE A 56 -11.04 -1.82 4.43
N ALA A 57 -11.76 -1.88 3.32
CA ALA A 57 -11.61 -0.95 2.21
C ALA A 57 -12.97 -0.35 1.82
N PHE A 58 -12.96 0.90 1.37
CA PHE A 58 -14.15 1.60 0.93
C PHE A 58 -13.85 2.59 -0.18
N TYR A 59 -14.88 2.93 -0.95
CA TYR A 59 -14.80 3.99 -1.94
C TYR A 59 -14.81 5.36 -1.25
N ARG A 60 -13.74 6.13 -1.40
CA ARG A 60 -13.57 7.43 -0.71
C ARG A 60 -14.68 8.44 -0.99
N GLY A 61 -15.31 8.37 -2.16
CA GLY A 61 -16.39 9.28 -2.56
C GLY A 61 -17.79 8.92 -2.05
N THR A 62 -18.06 7.63 -1.82
CA THR A 62 -19.42 7.16 -1.48
C THR A 62 -19.51 6.50 -0.11
N GLY A 63 -18.39 6.05 0.47
CA GLY A 63 -18.37 5.27 1.70
C GLY A 63 -18.81 3.81 1.52
N GLU A 64 -19.19 3.40 0.29
CA GLU A 64 -19.56 2.02 -0.01
C GLU A 64 -18.38 1.08 0.23
N SER A 65 -18.65 -0.08 0.81
CA SER A 65 -17.62 -1.09 1.06
C SER A 65 -17.01 -1.62 -0.23
N TYR A 66 -15.71 -1.87 -0.17
CA TYR A 66 -14.94 -2.47 -1.24
C TYR A 66 -14.39 -3.82 -0.78
N ASN A 67 -15.06 -4.89 -1.18
CA ASN A 67 -14.75 -6.25 -0.72
C ASN A 67 -13.59 -6.86 -1.53
N SER A 68 -12.46 -6.17 -1.64
CA SER A 68 -11.24 -6.69 -2.26
C SER A 68 -9.99 -6.01 -1.71
N HIS A 69 -8.90 -6.77 -1.67
CA HIS A 69 -7.55 -6.28 -1.39
C HIS A 69 -6.85 -5.75 -2.65
N THR A 70 -7.38 -6.04 -3.85
CA THR A 70 -6.75 -5.60 -5.09
C THR A 70 -7.04 -4.12 -5.31
N CYS A 71 -6.00 -3.34 -5.58
CA CYS A 71 -6.15 -1.95 -6.00
C CYS A 71 -5.20 -1.65 -7.17
N PHE A 72 -5.36 -0.47 -7.74
CA PHE A 72 -4.54 -0.01 -8.84
C PHE A 72 -3.98 1.37 -8.50
N ILE A 73 -2.69 1.58 -8.77
CA ILE A 73 -2.04 2.87 -8.61
C ILE A 73 -1.40 3.20 -9.96
N GLU A 74 -1.88 4.25 -10.62
CA GLU A 74 -1.38 4.67 -11.95
C GLU A 74 -1.40 3.52 -12.98
N GLY A 75 -2.42 2.65 -12.90
CA GLY A 75 -2.59 1.47 -13.77
C GLY A 75 -1.80 0.23 -13.34
N VAL A 76 -0.91 0.34 -12.34
CA VAL A 76 -0.17 -0.79 -11.78
C VAL A 76 -1.05 -1.53 -10.78
N ARG A 77 -1.15 -2.85 -10.90
CA ARG A 77 -1.89 -3.71 -9.96
C ARG A 77 -1.12 -3.82 -8.63
N CYS A 78 -1.82 -3.61 -7.53
CA CYS A 78 -1.29 -3.65 -6.17
C CYS A 78 -2.22 -4.44 -5.24
N ARG A 79 -1.68 -4.86 -4.09
CA ARG A 79 -2.42 -5.46 -2.98
C ARG A 79 -2.38 -4.54 -1.77
N ALA A 80 -3.52 -4.14 -1.24
CA ALA A 80 -3.63 -3.51 0.07
C ALA A 80 -3.95 -4.58 1.12
N ASP A 81 -3.23 -4.59 2.24
CA ASP A 81 -3.44 -5.56 3.31
C ASP A 81 -3.04 -5.00 4.67
N GLU A 82 -3.44 -5.68 5.73
CA GLU A 82 -3.04 -5.36 7.08
C GLU A 82 -1.54 -5.61 7.28
N ALA A 83 -0.85 -4.61 7.83
CA ALA A 83 0.55 -4.75 8.21
C ALA A 83 0.69 -5.49 9.55
N HIS A 84 1.83 -6.15 9.77
CA HIS A 84 2.03 -7.08 10.89
C HIS A 84 1.95 -6.43 12.28
N PHE A 85 2.24 -5.12 12.37
CA PHE A 85 2.14 -4.34 13.61
C PHE A 85 1.02 -3.31 13.56
N GLY A 86 -0.03 -3.58 12.76
CA GLY A 86 -1.13 -2.66 12.52
C GLY A 86 -0.83 -1.63 11.42
N GLY A 87 -1.87 -0.96 10.95
CA GLY A 87 -1.83 -0.14 9.75
C GLY A 87 -2.10 -0.95 8.47
N ILE A 88 -2.07 -0.24 7.35
CA ILE A 88 -2.27 -0.82 6.02
C ILE A 88 -0.97 -0.67 5.23
N VAL A 89 -0.50 -1.78 4.66
CA VAL A 89 0.57 -1.80 3.67
C VAL A 89 -0.04 -2.01 2.29
N ILE A 90 0.51 -1.34 1.27
CA ILE A 90 0.17 -1.60 -0.12
C ILE A 90 1.43 -2.04 -0.83
N GLU A 91 1.39 -3.22 -1.45
CA GLU A 91 2.51 -3.79 -2.18
C GLU A 91 2.18 -3.89 -3.67
N LYS A 92 3.18 -3.62 -4.52
CA LYS A 92 3.08 -3.94 -5.95
C LYS A 92 3.05 -5.47 -6.14
N MET A 93 2.12 -5.94 -6.96
CA MET A 93 2.02 -7.35 -7.37
C MET A 93 2.94 -7.67 -8.56
#